data_AF-A0A7S1V131-F1
#
_entry.id   AF-A0A7S1V131-F1
#
_cell.length_a   1.000
_cell.length_b   1.000
_cell.length_c   1.000
_cell.angle_alpha   90.00
_cell.angle_beta   90.00
_cell.angle_gamma   90.00
#
_symmetry.space_group_name_H-M   'P 1'
#
loop_
_entity.id
_entity.type
_entity.pdbx_description
1 polymer ?
#
loop_
_entity_poly.entity_id
_entity_poly.type
_entity_poly.pdbx_seq_one_letter_code
_entity_poly.pdbx_strand_id
1 'polypeptide(L)'
;SLGCKMGHYFLNFAKMTHGQAWIDKHVHTYMPVGAPHLGATKALRSIISGDKMSLDAFLSDSEALALGRSFGSGPYLVPTDLPSDATSVVFLRAEGAIEVSIRPKIDTEVLISNRIGEHKPGKLKLTVVYGGSGLSTPF
;
A
#
# COMPACT_ATOMS: atom_id res chain seq x y z
N SER A 1 6.62 5.14 12.97
CA SER A 1 6.92 3.89 12.24
C SER A 1 6.39 2.67 13.01
N LEU A 2 6.62 1.41 12.57
CA LEU A 2 6.18 0.15 13.22
C LEU A 2 6.59 0.08 14.70
N GLY A 3 7.76 0.61 15.06
CA GLY A 3 8.22 0.68 16.46
C GLY A 3 7.24 1.42 17.39
N CYS A 4 6.51 2.41 16.89
CA CYS A 4 5.46 3.08 17.66
C CYS A 4 4.25 2.16 17.88
N LYS A 5 3.87 1.34 16.89
CA LYS A 5 2.79 0.35 17.08
C LYS A 5 3.19 -0.71 18.11
N MET A 6 4.46 -1.11 18.13
CA MET A 6 5.03 -1.99 19.17
C MET A 6 5.03 -1.32 20.56
N GLY A 7 5.45 -0.05 20.65
CA GLY A 7 5.40 0.71 21.90
C GLY A 7 3.97 0.83 22.44
N HIS A 8 3.00 1.11 21.57
CA HIS A 8 1.58 1.12 21.91
C HIS A 8 1.10 -0.26 22.40
N TYR A 9 1.48 -1.34 21.71
CA TYR A 9 1.18 -2.70 22.18
C TYR A 9 1.76 -2.96 23.57
N PHE A 10 3.04 -2.64 23.79
CA PHE A 10 3.71 -2.81 25.07
C PHE A 10 3.03 -2.05 26.20
N LEU A 11 2.64 -0.79 25.97
CA LEU A 11 1.95 0.02 26.98
C LEU A 11 0.57 -0.56 27.32
N ASN A 12 -0.18 -1.05 26.34
CA ASN A 12 -1.45 -1.72 26.59
C ASN A 12 -1.25 -3.04 27.35
N PHE A 13 -0.25 -3.83 26.96
CA PHE A 13 0.12 -5.06 27.67
C PHE A 13 0.49 -4.75 29.13
N ALA A 14 1.39 -3.80 29.37
CA ALA A 14 1.80 -3.41 30.71
C ALA A 14 0.63 -2.89 31.56
N LYS A 15 -0.29 -2.14 30.94
CA LYS A 15 -1.50 -1.67 31.62
C LYS A 15 -2.39 -2.84 32.04
N MET A 16 -2.54 -3.85 31.18
CA MET A 16 -3.34 -5.03 31.47
C MET A 16 -2.69 -5.94 32.53
N THR A 17 -1.37 -6.10 32.51
CA THR A 17 -0.67 -7.04 33.39
C THR A 17 -0.24 -6.44 34.73
N HIS A 18 0.11 -5.17 34.76
CA HIS A 18 0.67 -4.48 35.94
C HIS A 18 -0.15 -3.27 36.39
N GLY A 19 -1.15 -2.86 35.62
CA GLY A 19 -1.98 -1.70 35.92
C GLY A 19 -1.35 -0.36 35.52
N GLN A 20 -2.15 0.70 35.62
CA GLN A 20 -1.72 2.06 35.25
C GLN A 20 -0.56 2.57 36.13
N ALA A 21 -0.56 2.27 37.43
CA ALA A 21 0.48 2.71 38.36
C ALA A 21 1.89 2.24 37.97
N TRP A 22 2.01 1.08 37.31
CA TRP A 22 3.28 0.62 36.80
C TRP A 22 3.79 1.51 35.67
N ILE A 23 2.92 1.94 34.76
CA ILE A 23 3.27 2.83 33.65
C ILE A 23 3.69 4.18 34.20
N ASP A 24 2.90 4.75 35.12
CA ASP A 24 3.17 6.07 35.71
C ASP A 24 4.53 6.12 36.43
N LYS A 25 4.96 4.98 37.00
CA LYS A 25 6.27 4.84 37.66
C LYS A 25 7.44 4.67 36.68
N HIS A 26 7.26 3.94 35.58
CA HIS A 26 8.38 3.48 34.75
C HIS A 26 8.46 4.16 33.37
N VAL A 27 7.40 4.84 32.92
CA VAL A 27 7.33 5.46 31.60
C VAL A 27 7.19 6.96 31.78
N HIS A 28 8.29 7.70 31.65
CA HIS A 28 8.28 9.16 31.76
C HIS A 28 7.48 9.83 30.63
N THR A 29 7.71 9.42 29.37
CA THR A 29 7.02 10.00 28.21
C THR A 29 7.02 9.00 27.05
N TYR A 30 5.88 8.91 26.37
CA TYR A 30 5.74 8.16 25.11
C TYR A 30 5.45 9.16 23.98
N MET A 31 6.40 9.30 23.05
CA MET A 31 6.32 10.26 21.94
C MET A 31 6.28 9.52 20.58
N PRO A 32 5.10 9.11 20.09
CA PRO A 32 4.98 8.43 18.81
C PRO A 32 5.17 9.38 17.63
N VAL A 33 6.17 9.12 16.77
CA VAL A 33 6.41 9.89 15.53
C VAL A 33 6.06 9.03 14.31
N GLY A 34 5.10 9.53 13.50
CA GLY A 34 4.61 8.84 12.30
C GLY A 34 4.06 7.44 12.61
N ALA A 35 3.27 7.31 13.67
CA ALA A 35 2.82 6.03 14.18
C ALA A 35 1.57 5.51 13.44
N PRO A 36 1.63 4.33 12.81
CA PRO A 36 0.49 3.74 12.11
C PRO A 36 -0.39 2.96 13.11
N HIS A 37 -0.93 3.64 14.14
CA HIS A 37 -1.74 2.96 15.17
C HIS A 37 -2.96 2.24 14.57
N LEU A 38 -3.58 2.86 13.57
CA LEU A 38 -4.71 2.30 12.79
C LEU A 38 -4.26 1.50 11.56
N GLY A 39 -2.97 1.12 11.48
CA GLY A 39 -2.40 0.46 10.31
C GLY A 39 -1.86 1.42 9.25
N ALA A 40 -1.38 0.85 8.14
CA ALA A 40 -0.75 1.57 7.05
C ALA A 40 -1.17 0.98 5.70
N THR A 41 -1.71 1.81 4.81
CA THR A 41 -2.11 1.41 3.44
C THR A 41 -0.94 0.86 2.63
N LYS A 42 0.28 1.34 2.89
CA LYS A 42 1.52 0.80 2.30
C LYS A 42 1.75 -0.68 2.62
N ALA A 43 1.37 -1.13 3.83
CA ALA A 43 1.50 -2.54 4.20
C ALA A 43 0.57 -3.43 3.36
N LEU A 44 -0.64 -2.95 3.06
CA LEU A 44 -1.57 -3.66 2.19
C LEU A 44 -1.02 -3.80 0.77
N ARG A 45 -0.48 -2.71 0.19
CA ARG A 45 0.17 -2.76 -1.14
C ARG A 45 1.31 -3.78 -1.17
N SER A 46 2.15 -3.80 -0.13
CA SER A 46 3.27 -4.73 -0.04
C SER A 46 2.85 -6.21 -0.09
N ILE A 47 1.64 -6.54 0.38
CA ILE A 47 1.11 -7.91 0.39
C ILE A 47 0.35 -8.24 -0.91
N ILE A 48 -0.28 -7.25 -1.53
CA ILE A 48 -1.10 -7.43 -2.75
C ILE A 48 -0.23 -7.41 -4.00
N SER A 49 0.56 -6.35 -4.19
CA SER A 49 1.33 -6.11 -5.42
C SER A 49 2.85 -6.09 -5.21
N GLY A 50 3.31 -6.26 -3.97
CA GLY A 50 4.72 -6.15 -3.61
C GLY A 50 5.16 -4.70 -3.38
N ASP A 51 6.24 -4.55 -2.62
CA ASP A 51 6.90 -3.28 -2.40
C ASP A 51 8.40 -3.51 -2.39
N LYS A 52 9.12 -2.90 -3.34
CA LYS A 52 10.57 -3.05 -3.45
C LYS A 52 11.34 -2.27 -2.40
N MET A 53 10.68 -1.38 -1.67
CA MET A 53 11.31 -0.53 -0.64
C MET A 53 12.52 0.25 -1.18
N SER A 54 12.47 0.67 -2.45
CA SER A 54 13.56 1.34 -3.18
C SER A 54 14.75 0.43 -3.53
N LEU A 55 14.58 -0.89 -3.49
CA LEU A 55 15.54 -1.89 -3.94
C LEU A 55 15.24 -2.34 -5.38
N ASP A 56 14.85 -1.40 -6.24
CA ASP A 56 14.40 -1.67 -7.60
C ASP A 56 15.46 -2.37 -8.47
N ALA A 57 16.74 -2.15 -8.16
CA ALA A 57 17.87 -2.79 -8.84
C ALA A 57 18.17 -4.22 -8.36
N PHE A 58 17.62 -4.64 -7.21
CA PHE A 58 17.95 -5.93 -6.57
C PHE A 58 16.77 -6.90 -6.48
N LEU A 59 15.54 -6.39 -6.58
CA LEU A 59 14.33 -7.19 -6.45
C LEU A 59 13.50 -7.12 -7.73
N SER A 60 13.18 -8.30 -8.28
CA SER A 60 12.07 -8.43 -9.21
C SER A 60 10.72 -8.18 -8.52
N ASP A 61 9.67 -7.94 -9.29
CA ASP A 61 8.32 -7.69 -8.75
C ASP A 61 7.79 -8.90 -7.97
N SER A 62 8.07 -10.12 -8.45
CA SER A 62 7.68 -11.37 -7.78
C SER A 62 8.42 -11.57 -6.46
N GLU A 63 9.72 -11.25 -6.41
CA GLU A 63 10.51 -11.29 -5.17
C GLU A 63 10.03 -10.25 -4.17
N ALA A 64 9.69 -9.05 -4.62
CA ALA A 64 9.14 -8.00 -3.76
C ALA A 64 7.79 -8.40 -3.15
N LEU A 65 6.95 -9.11 -3.92
CA LEU A 65 5.70 -9.67 -3.44
C LEU A 65 5.92 -10.79 -2.41
N ALA A 66 6.83 -11.73 -2.71
CA ALA A 66 7.19 -12.79 -1.78
C ALA A 66 7.76 -12.23 -0.47
N LEU A 67 8.64 -11.23 -0.58
CA LEU A 67 9.25 -10.54 0.56
C LEU A 67 8.18 -9.84 1.41
N GLY A 68 7.27 -9.08 0.79
CA GLY A 68 6.18 -8.41 1.49
C GLY A 68 5.27 -9.37 2.27
N ARG A 69 5.05 -10.58 1.74
CA ARG A 69 4.26 -11.65 2.40
C ARG A 69 5.04 -12.42 3.46
N SER A 70 6.38 -12.43 3.38
CA SER A 70 7.24 -13.10 4.36
C SER A 70 7.35 -12.34 5.68
N PHE A 71 7.15 -11.02 5.67
CA PHE A 71 7.21 -10.21 6.87
C PHE A 71 5.88 -10.24 7.64
N GLY A 72 5.92 -10.75 8.87
CA GLY A 72 4.75 -10.70 9.78
C GLY A 72 4.26 -9.27 10.10
N SER A 73 5.12 -8.26 9.89
CA SER A 73 4.76 -6.85 10.07
C SER A 73 3.75 -6.35 9.02
N GLY A 74 3.73 -6.93 7.82
CA GLY A 74 2.78 -6.57 6.77
C GLY A 74 1.34 -6.80 7.24
N PRO A 75 0.94 -8.05 7.52
CA PRO A 75 -0.39 -8.38 8.04
C PRO A 75 -0.73 -7.62 9.33
N TYR A 76 0.24 -7.44 10.23
CA TYR A 76 0.02 -6.69 11.48
C TYR A 76 -0.28 -5.19 11.26
N LEU A 77 0.12 -4.63 10.13
CA LEU A 77 -0.13 -3.24 9.75
C LEU A 77 -1.31 -3.07 8.79
N VAL A 78 -2.06 -4.13 8.48
CA VAL A 78 -3.31 -4.00 7.74
C VAL A 78 -4.23 -3.05 8.51
N PRO A 79 -4.86 -2.06 7.85
CA PRO A 79 -5.83 -1.19 8.51
C PRO A 79 -7.00 -2.00 9.08
N THR A 80 -7.22 -1.86 10.39
CA THR A 80 -8.28 -2.54 11.13
C THR A 80 -9.03 -1.46 11.90
N ASP A 81 -10.33 -1.33 11.63
CA ASP A 81 -11.27 -0.42 12.29
C ASP A 81 -10.97 1.07 12.13
N LEU A 82 -11.56 1.64 11.07
CA LEU A 82 -11.75 3.08 10.97
C LEU A 82 -12.98 3.47 11.80
N PRO A 83 -12.97 4.63 12.47
CA PRO A 83 -14.18 5.23 13.05
C PRO A 83 -15.33 5.27 12.02
N SER A 84 -16.58 5.15 12.46
CA SER A 84 -17.75 5.09 11.57
C SER A 84 -17.96 6.37 10.74
N ASP A 85 -17.38 7.48 11.16
CA ASP A 85 -17.36 8.78 10.50
C ASP A 85 -16.07 9.03 9.68
N ALA A 86 -15.07 8.16 9.80
CA ALA A 86 -13.83 8.28 9.06
C ALA A 86 -14.01 7.80 7.62
N THR A 87 -13.58 8.63 6.67
CA THR A 87 -13.57 8.25 5.26
C THR A 87 -12.64 7.06 5.06
N SER A 88 -13.15 5.96 4.51
CA SER A 88 -12.33 4.80 4.13
C SER A 88 -11.17 5.23 3.25
N VAL A 89 -9.94 5.02 3.74
CA VAL A 89 -8.70 5.30 3.01
C VAL A 89 -8.29 4.14 2.10
N VAL A 90 -8.97 2.99 2.21
CA VAL A 90 -8.75 1.79 1.40
C VAL A 90 -10.10 1.28 0.92
N PHE A 91 -10.22 1.09 -0.38
CA PHE A 91 -11.36 0.43 -1.00
C PHE A 91 -10.86 -0.83 -1.68
N LEU A 92 -11.25 -2.00 -1.16
CA LEU A 92 -11.03 -3.27 -1.86
C LEU A 92 -12.20 -3.45 -2.84
N ARG A 93 -11.97 -3.26 -4.14
CA ARG A 93 -12.99 -3.56 -5.14
C ARG A 93 -13.02 -5.06 -5.37
N ALA A 94 -14.21 -5.66 -5.31
CA ALA A 94 -14.42 -7.08 -5.60
C ALA A 94 -14.14 -7.43 -7.08
N GLU A 95 -14.13 -6.42 -7.94
CA GLU A 95 -13.97 -6.55 -9.38
C GLU A 95 -12.76 -5.75 -9.87
N GLY A 96 -12.07 -6.29 -10.88
CA GLY A 96 -10.80 -5.79 -11.40
C GLY A 96 -10.81 -4.29 -11.74
N ALA A 97 -9.66 -3.65 -11.60
CA ALA A 97 -9.51 -2.24 -11.92
C ALA A 97 -9.52 -2.02 -13.43
N ILE A 98 -10.38 -1.10 -13.89
CA ILE A 98 -10.32 -0.57 -15.25
C ILE A 98 -9.34 0.60 -15.23
N GLU A 99 -8.13 0.38 -15.76
CA GLU A 99 -7.17 1.46 -16.00
C GLU A 99 -7.43 2.04 -17.41
N VAL A 100 -7.83 3.30 -17.47
CA VAL A 100 -7.91 4.06 -18.73
C VAL A 100 -6.67 4.94 -18.83
N SER A 101 -5.63 4.43 -19.50
CA SER A 101 -4.41 5.21 -19.78
C SER A 101 -4.46 5.75 -21.21
N ILE A 102 -4.52 7.07 -21.34
CA ILE A 102 -4.39 7.75 -22.65
C ILE A 102 -2.90 8.01 -22.88
N ARG A 103 -2.26 7.18 -23.70
CA ARG A 103 -0.88 7.41 -24.13
C ARG A 103 -0.87 7.89 -25.59
N PRO A 104 -0.24 9.04 -25.90
CA PRO A 104 0.01 9.40 -27.29
C PRO A 104 0.88 8.31 -27.93
N LYS A 105 0.54 7.89 -29.17
CA LYS A 105 1.47 7.07 -29.96
C LYS A 105 2.62 7.96 -30.36
N ILE A 106 3.67 7.95 -29.55
CA ILE A 106 4.90 8.66 -29.83
C ILE A 106 5.71 7.80 -30.79
N ASP A 107 5.85 8.27 -32.02
CA ASP A 107 6.84 7.74 -32.96
C ASP A 107 8.20 8.34 -32.61
N THR A 108 9.03 7.56 -31.91
CA THR A 108 10.27 8.05 -31.29
C THR A 108 11.38 8.42 -32.28
N GLU A 109 11.23 8.07 -33.57
CA GLU A 109 12.20 8.49 -34.59
C GLU A 109 12.05 9.98 -34.97
N VAL A 110 10.85 10.55 -34.85
CA VAL A 110 10.59 11.96 -35.18
C VAL A 110 10.82 12.89 -33.97
N LEU A 111 10.68 12.38 -32.74
CA LEU A 111 10.83 13.16 -31.50
C LEU A 111 12.24 13.70 -31.24
N ILE A 112 13.27 13.12 -31.87
CA ILE A 112 14.64 13.64 -31.78
C ILE A 112 14.80 14.87 -32.71
N SER A 113 13.97 15.01 -33.76
CA SER A 113 14.14 16.06 -34.78
C SER A 113 13.42 17.38 -34.49
N ASN A 114 12.31 17.40 -33.75
CA ASN A 114 11.49 18.61 -33.58
C ASN A 114 11.18 18.89 -32.11
N ARG A 115 12.20 19.43 -31.43
CA ARG A 115 12.09 20.10 -30.14
C ARG A 115 11.18 21.33 -30.33
N ILE A 116 10.12 21.42 -29.52
CA ILE A 116 9.20 22.56 -29.36
C ILE A 116 8.01 22.56 -30.34
N GLY A 117 6.84 22.10 -29.86
CA GLY A 117 5.56 22.29 -30.53
C GLY A 117 4.47 21.43 -29.90
N GLU A 118 3.47 22.03 -29.25
CA GLU A 118 2.31 21.34 -28.69
C GLU A 118 1.56 20.58 -29.79
N HIS A 119 1.48 19.24 -29.67
CA HIS A 119 0.66 18.42 -30.56
C HIS A 119 -0.56 17.87 -29.82
N LYS A 120 -1.76 18.27 -30.28
CA LYS A 120 -3.02 17.60 -29.91
C LYS A 120 -3.06 16.21 -30.57
N PRO A 121 -3.26 15.12 -29.82
CA PRO A 121 -3.23 13.78 -30.38
C PRO A 121 -4.39 13.54 -31.35
N GLY A 122 -4.08 13.16 -32.60
CA GLY A 122 -5.07 13.06 -33.69
C GLY A 122 -5.98 11.82 -33.65
N LYS A 123 -5.61 10.75 -32.93
CA LYS A 123 -6.46 9.56 -32.73
C LYS A 123 -6.20 8.92 -31.37
N LEU A 124 -7.29 8.70 -30.63
CA LEU A 124 -7.29 7.97 -29.36
C LEU A 124 -7.61 6.51 -29.63
N LYS A 125 -6.84 5.59 -29.04
CA LYS A 125 -7.12 4.14 -29.10
C LYS A 125 -7.41 3.64 -27.69
N LEU A 126 -8.64 3.22 -27.46
CA LEU A 126 -9.03 2.47 -26.27
C LEU A 126 -8.63 1.02 -26.47
N THR A 127 -7.86 0.45 -25.54
CA THR A 127 -7.53 -0.98 -25.52
C THR A 127 -8.07 -1.55 -24.22
N VAL A 128 -9.08 -2.42 -24.32
CA VAL A 128 -9.67 -3.12 -23.18
C VAL A 128 -9.07 -4.52 -23.15
N VAL A 129 -8.34 -4.84 -22.08
CA VAL A 129 -7.83 -6.19 -21.84
C VAL A 129 -8.63 -6.80 -20.70
N TYR A 130 -9.40 -7.84 -21.01
CA TYR A 130 -10.15 -8.61 -20.03
C TYR A 130 -9.31 -9.79 -19.55
N GLY A 131 -8.85 -9.74 -18.29
CA GLY A 131 -8.17 -10.83 -17.62
C GLY A 131 -9.13 -11.63 -16.75
N GLY A 132 -10.11 -12.32 -17.35
CA GLY A 132 -10.99 -13.22 -16.61
C GLY A 132 -10.41 -14.62 -16.56
N SER A 133 -9.75 -15.00 -15.45
CA SER A 133 -9.63 -16.41 -15.10
C SER A 133 -10.96 -16.87 -14.53
N GLY A 134 -11.73 -17.59 -15.34
CA GLY A 134 -12.95 -18.26 -14.89
C GLY A 134 -12.62 -19.26 -13.78
N LEU A 135 -13.03 -18.95 -12.56
CA LEU A 135 -13.22 -19.93 -11.49
C LEU A 135 -14.71 -19.94 -11.19
N SER A 136 -15.40 -20.89 -11.84
CA SER A 136 -16.72 -21.33 -11.42
C SER A 136 -16.58 -22.03 -10.07
N THR A 137 -17.02 -21.38 -8.99
CA THR A 137 -17.29 -22.05 -7.72
C THR A 137 -18.76 -22.46 -7.66
N PRO A 138 -19.08 -23.74 -7.39
CA PRO A 138 -20.44 -24.16 -7.10
C PRO A 138 -20.75 -23.86 -5.63
N PHE A 139 -21.85 -23.17 -5.40
CA PHE A 139 -22.70 -23.36 -4.22
C PHE A 139 -24.13 -23.53 -4.72
#